data_AF-A0A818YX16-F1
#
_entry.id   AF-A0A818YX16-F1
#
_cell.length_a   1.000
_cell.length_b   1.000
_cell.length_c   1.000
_cell.angle_alpha   90.00
_cell.angle_beta   90.00
_cell.angle_gamma   90.00
#
_symmetry.space_group_name_H-M   'P 1'
#
loop_
_entity.id
_entity.type
_entity.pdbx_description
1 polymer ?
#
loop_
_entity_poly.entity_id
_entity_poly.type
_entity_poly.pdbx_seq_one_letter_code
_entity_poly.pdbx_strand_id
1 'polypeptide(L)'
;MIGAKFINTRMEAAKFIESNLTDALFQESNRAGLSFHNAVLIRSHFTEPPQNMKFMNTDLYGNDWKNEDIVNHTFSQQTNTVINTRFSNSTFSEIDSKQLVIDGGAERVVRKNIAFHTFLTKSIERFLG
;
A
#
# COMPACT_ATOMS: atom_id res chain seq x y z
N MET A 1 -1.77 -2.37 -17.26
CA MET A 1 -3.20 -2.77 -17.31
C MET A 1 -4.07 -1.61 -16.84
N ILE A 2 -3.85 -0.41 -17.38
CA ILE A 2 -4.63 0.78 -17.00
C ILE A 2 -6.07 0.58 -17.46
N GLY A 3 -7.04 0.88 -16.59
CA GLY A 3 -8.47 0.72 -16.88
C GLY A 3 -8.94 -0.73 -17.02
N ALA A 4 -8.11 -1.71 -16.62
CA ALA A 4 -8.49 -3.13 -16.71
C ALA A 4 -9.72 -3.44 -15.86
N LYS A 5 -10.56 -4.35 -16.34
CA LYS A 5 -11.80 -4.75 -15.66
C LYS A 5 -11.73 -6.23 -15.28
N PHE A 6 -11.75 -6.49 -13.97
CA PHE A 6 -11.82 -7.82 -13.38
C PHE A 6 -13.22 -7.99 -12.79
N ILE A 7 -14.14 -8.50 -13.61
CA ILE A 7 -15.56 -8.66 -13.27
C ILE A 7 -15.86 -10.16 -13.22
N ASN A 8 -16.42 -10.65 -12.12
CA ASN A 8 -16.77 -12.08 -11.96
C ASN A 8 -15.59 -13.04 -12.14
N THR A 9 -14.41 -12.63 -11.67
CA THR A 9 -13.17 -13.40 -11.83
C THR A 9 -12.76 -14.10 -10.53
N ARG A 10 -12.06 -15.23 -10.65
CA ARG A 10 -11.43 -15.91 -9.50
C ARG A 10 -9.97 -15.49 -9.46
N MET A 11 -9.60 -14.71 -8.45
CA MET A 11 -8.27 -14.09 -8.32
C MET A 11 -7.63 -14.37 -6.96
N GLU A 12 -8.10 -15.41 -6.27
CA GLU A 12 -7.57 -15.78 -4.96
C GLU A 12 -6.05 -15.96 -5.02
N ALA A 13 -5.33 -15.27 -4.14
CA ALA A 13 -3.87 -15.24 -4.07
C ALA A 13 -3.12 -14.84 -5.37
N ALA A 14 -3.80 -14.19 -6.33
CA ALA A 14 -3.14 -13.68 -7.54
C ALA A 14 -2.13 -12.55 -7.22
N LYS A 15 -1.15 -12.40 -8.11
CA LYS A 15 -0.02 -11.49 -7.91
C LYS A 15 0.03 -10.44 -9.03
N PHE A 16 -0.02 -9.17 -8.63
CA PHE A 16 0.09 -7.99 -9.50
C PHE A 16 1.37 -7.23 -9.18
N ILE A 17 2.51 -7.89 -9.37
CA ILE A 17 3.82 -7.32 -9.05
C ILE A 17 4.18 -6.28 -10.11
N GLU A 18 4.66 -5.10 -9.68
CA GLU A 18 5.12 -3.99 -10.55
C GLU A 18 4.09 -3.57 -11.62
N SER A 19 2.81 -3.83 -11.33
CA SER A 19 1.73 -3.65 -12.28
C SER A 19 1.13 -2.26 -12.18
N ASN A 20 0.93 -1.60 -13.33
CA ASN A 20 0.11 -0.40 -13.39
C ASN A 20 -1.37 -0.77 -13.62
N LEU A 21 -2.18 -0.58 -12.58
CA LEU A 21 -3.61 -0.84 -12.45
C LEU A 21 -4.39 0.47 -12.17
N THR A 22 -3.84 1.62 -12.61
CA THR A 22 -4.54 2.90 -12.53
C THR A 22 -5.92 2.78 -13.18
N ASP A 23 -6.95 3.31 -12.52
CA ASP A 23 -8.36 3.25 -12.95
C ASP A 23 -8.91 1.81 -13.17
N ALA A 24 -8.25 0.78 -12.64
CA ALA A 24 -8.74 -0.60 -12.77
C ALA A 24 -10.00 -0.84 -11.93
N LEU A 25 -10.87 -1.73 -12.39
CA LEU A 25 -12.12 -2.11 -11.71
C LEU A 25 -12.03 -3.56 -11.25
N PHE A 26 -12.29 -3.78 -9.95
CA PHE A 26 -12.43 -5.10 -9.33
C PHE A 26 -13.85 -5.25 -8.78
N GLN A 27 -14.69 -6.00 -9.50
CA GLN A 27 -16.11 -6.22 -9.17
C GLN A 27 -16.43 -7.70 -9.07
N GLU A 28 -17.17 -8.08 -8.03
CA GLU A 28 -17.73 -9.44 -7.84
C GLU A 28 -16.69 -10.57 -8.01
N SER A 29 -15.44 -10.30 -7.65
CA SER A 29 -14.30 -11.21 -7.83
C SER A 29 -13.79 -11.71 -6.49
N ASN A 30 -13.54 -13.02 -6.36
CA ASN A 30 -12.87 -13.57 -5.18
C ASN A 30 -11.42 -13.06 -5.19
N ARG A 31 -11.09 -12.23 -4.21
CA ARG A 31 -9.88 -11.40 -4.16
C ARG A 31 -9.11 -11.56 -2.84
N ALA A 32 -9.46 -12.55 -2.04
CA ALA A 32 -8.74 -12.86 -0.81
C ALA A 32 -7.28 -13.21 -1.15
N GLY A 33 -6.33 -12.68 -0.38
CA GLY A 33 -4.91 -13.04 -0.55
C GLY A 33 -4.17 -12.31 -1.67
N LEU A 34 -4.79 -11.36 -2.38
CA LEU A 34 -4.13 -10.64 -3.50
C LEU A 34 -2.83 -9.94 -3.05
N SER A 35 -1.84 -9.91 -3.93
CA SER A 35 -0.57 -9.23 -3.71
C SER A 35 -0.30 -8.14 -4.75
N PHE A 36 -0.01 -6.93 -4.29
CA PHE A 36 0.20 -5.71 -5.08
C PHE A 36 1.59 -5.10 -4.86
N HIS A 37 2.63 -5.93 -4.75
CA HIS A 37 4.00 -5.46 -4.52
C HIS A 37 4.46 -4.53 -5.66
N ASN A 38 4.91 -3.32 -5.32
CA ASN A 38 5.35 -2.28 -6.26
C ASN A 38 4.27 -1.87 -7.29
N ALA A 39 2.99 -2.09 -7.00
CA ALA A 39 1.91 -1.82 -7.92
C ALA A 39 1.36 -0.39 -7.80
N VAL A 40 0.77 0.11 -8.88
CA VAL A 40 0.07 1.39 -8.93
C VAL A 40 -1.43 1.13 -9.09
N LEU A 41 -2.23 1.50 -8.10
CA LEU A 41 -3.68 1.32 -8.03
C LEU A 41 -4.41 2.66 -7.85
N ILE A 42 -3.85 3.73 -8.44
CA ILE A 42 -4.44 5.06 -8.36
C ILE A 42 -5.84 5.04 -8.97
N ARG A 43 -6.83 5.56 -8.22
CA ARG A 43 -8.25 5.60 -8.63
C ARG A 43 -8.83 4.25 -9.06
N SER A 44 -8.26 3.14 -8.61
CA SER A 44 -8.86 1.83 -8.85
C SER A 44 -10.11 1.64 -7.99
N HIS A 45 -11.08 0.91 -8.50
CA HIS A 45 -12.36 0.70 -7.85
C HIS A 45 -12.54 -0.72 -7.34
N PHE A 46 -13.10 -0.85 -6.13
CA PHE A 46 -13.30 -2.13 -5.45
C PHE A 46 -14.69 -2.22 -4.83
N THR A 47 -15.45 -3.26 -5.14
CA THR A 47 -16.81 -3.41 -4.60
C THR A 47 -16.89 -3.89 -3.14
N GLU A 48 -15.78 -4.31 -2.55
CA GLU A 48 -15.73 -4.97 -1.24
C GLU A 48 -14.46 -4.54 -0.51
N PRO A 49 -14.44 -4.52 0.84
CA PRO A 49 -13.24 -4.24 1.63
C PRO A 49 -12.08 -5.20 1.32
N PRO A 50 -10.82 -4.78 1.56
CA PRO A 50 -9.66 -5.64 1.35
C PRO A 50 -9.57 -6.72 2.42
N GLN A 51 -9.39 -7.98 2.00
CA GLN A 51 -9.34 -9.15 2.88
C GLN A 51 -8.04 -9.93 2.68
N ASN A 52 -7.18 -9.95 3.70
CA ASN A 52 -5.89 -10.64 3.69
C ASN A 52 -5.02 -10.27 2.46
N MET A 53 -5.04 -9.01 2.06
CA MET A 53 -4.28 -8.51 0.91
C MET A 53 -2.89 -8.02 1.32
N LYS A 54 -1.96 -7.98 0.37
CA LYS A 54 -0.59 -7.50 0.56
C LYS A 54 -0.34 -6.25 -0.29
N PHE A 55 -0.18 -5.12 0.39
CA PHE A 55 0.21 -3.84 -0.18
C PHE A 55 1.62 -3.52 0.30
N MET A 56 2.59 -3.60 -0.61
CA MET A 56 4.00 -3.36 -0.31
C MET A 56 4.54 -2.43 -1.40
N ASN A 57 5.00 -1.24 -1.02
CA ASN A 57 5.40 -0.20 -1.96
C ASN A 57 4.28 0.12 -2.98
N THR A 58 3.03 0.09 -2.52
CA THR A 58 1.86 0.24 -3.37
C THR A 58 1.32 1.66 -3.33
N ASP A 59 0.77 2.13 -4.44
CA ASP A 59 0.09 3.42 -4.50
C ASP A 59 -1.42 3.26 -4.66
N LEU A 60 -2.18 3.56 -3.59
CA LEU A 60 -3.64 3.45 -3.55
C LEU A 60 -4.35 4.81 -3.64
N TYR A 61 -3.65 5.88 -4.07
CA TYR A 61 -4.21 7.23 -4.04
C TYR A 61 -5.53 7.35 -4.82
N GLY A 62 -6.54 7.91 -4.16
CA GLY A 62 -7.87 8.12 -4.72
C GLY A 62 -8.67 6.86 -5.02
N ASN A 63 -8.29 5.69 -4.46
CA ASN A 63 -9.14 4.49 -4.54
C ASN A 63 -10.37 4.57 -3.61
N ASP A 64 -11.27 3.59 -3.71
CA ASP A 64 -12.54 3.61 -2.96
C ASP A 64 -12.41 3.29 -1.46
N TRP A 65 -11.28 2.73 -1.02
CA TRP A 65 -11.12 2.26 0.35
C TRP A 65 -10.70 3.37 1.30
N LYS A 66 -11.29 3.39 2.48
CA LYS A 66 -10.78 4.20 3.58
C LYS A 66 -9.54 3.55 4.17
N ASN A 67 -8.70 4.36 4.80
CA ASN A 67 -7.47 3.85 5.41
C ASN A 67 -7.80 2.79 6.46
N GLU A 68 -8.85 2.99 7.26
CA GLU A 68 -9.29 2.06 8.30
C GLU A 68 -9.72 0.71 7.73
N ASP A 69 -10.34 0.69 6.54
CA ASP A 69 -10.70 -0.54 5.83
C ASP A 69 -9.45 -1.31 5.38
N ILE A 70 -8.33 -0.62 5.16
CA ILE A 70 -7.07 -1.24 4.75
C ILE A 70 -6.29 -1.74 5.98
N VAL A 71 -6.12 -0.92 7.02
CA VAL A 71 -5.25 -1.26 8.17
C VAL A 71 -5.94 -2.04 9.28
N ASN A 72 -7.22 -1.76 9.55
CA ASN A 72 -7.90 -2.32 10.73
C ASN A 72 -8.83 -3.48 10.37
N HIS A 73 -9.13 -3.67 9.08
CA HIS A 73 -9.99 -4.76 8.66
C HIS A 73 -9.33 -6.11 8.92
N THR A 74 -10.03 -6.93 9.71
CA THR A 74 -9.63 -8.31 10.00
C THR A 74 -10.67 -9.24 9.38
N PHE A 75 -10.21 -10.15 8.53
CA PHE A 75 -11.04 -11.19 7.95
C PHE A 75 -10.48 -12.55 8.35
N SER A 76 -11.29 -13.38 9.01
CA SER A 76 -10.84 -14.72 9.47
C SER A 76 -9.55 -14.67 10.33
N GLN A 77 -9.46 -13.68 11.22
CA GLN A 77 -8.27 -13.40 12.07
C GLN A 77 -7.01 -12.97 11.29
N GLN A 78 -7.10 -12.76 9.98
CA GLN A 78 -6.02 -12.27 9.14
C GLN A 78 -6.19 -10.77 8.88
N THR A 79 -5.10 -10.04 8.97
CA THR A 79 -5.02 -8.61 8.64
C THR A 79 -4.33 -8.42 7.30
N ASN A 80 -4.57 -7.27 6.65
CA ASN A 80 -3.82 -6.90 5.48
C ASN A 80 -2.36 -6.60 5.85
N THR A 81 -1.42 -6.97 4.98
CA THR A 81 -0.03 -6.50 5.09
C THR A 81 0.08 -5.16 4.36
N VAL A 82 0.49 -4.11 5.06
CA VAL A 82 0.55 -2.75 4.51
C VAL A 82 1.89 -2.11 4.89
N ILE A 83 2.80 -1.99 3.92
CA ILE A 83 4.15 -1.47 4.11
C ILE A 83 4.47 -0.50 2.97
N ASN A 84 5.11 0.64 3.27
CA ASN A 84 5.51 1.63 2.26
C ASN A 84 4.38 2.02 1.29
N THR A 85 3.14 2.03 1.75
CA THR A 85 1.96 2.18 0.90
C THR A 85 1.38 3.57 1.06
N ARG A 86 1.10 4.25 -0.06
CA ARG A 86 0.32 5.49 -0.06
C ARG A 86 -1.16 5.15 -0.05
N PHE A 87 -1.91 5.68 0.90
CA PHE A 87 -3.34 5.47 1.04
C PHE A 87 -4.17 6.39 0.14
N SER A 88 -5.48 6.12 0.06
CA SER A 88 -6.43 6.89 -0.75
C SER A 88 -6.39 8.39 -0.46
N ASN A 89 -6.28 8.76 0.82
CA ASN A 89 -6.23 10.16 1.28
C ASN A 89 -4.84 10.82 1.18
N SER A 90 -3.89 10.20 0.47
CA SER A 90 -2.48 10.64 0.33
C SER A 90 -1.60 10.49 1.56
N THR A 91 -2.10 10.03 2.70
CA THR A 91 -1.23 9.67 3.82
C THR A 91 -0.49 8.37 3.53
N PHE A 92 0.50 8.04 4.34
CA PHE A 92 1.33 6.84 4.15
C PHE A 92 1.19 5.89 5.33
N SER A 93 1.32 4.60 5.04
CA SER A 93 1.53 3.58 6.06
C SER A 93 2.88 3.75 6.76
N GLU A 94 3.18 2.87 7.71
CA GLU A 94 4.55 2.72 8.21
C GLU A 94 5.53 2.52 7.04
N ILE A 95 6.69 3.16 7.16
CA ILE A 95 7.77 3.10 6.18
C ILE A 95 8.84 2.12 6.66
N ASP A 96 8.95 0.98 6.00
CA ASP A 96 10.10 0.07 6.14
C ASP A 96 11.14 0.39 5.06
N SER A 97 12.18 1.12 5.48
CA SER A 97 13.30 1.49 4.62
C SER A 97 14.07 0.31 4.00
N LYS A 98 13.93 -0.91 4.54
CA LYS A 98 14.57 -2.12 3.98
C LYS A 98 13.81 -2.67 2.77
N GLN A 99 12.55 -2.30 2.62
CA GLN A 99 11.65 -2.79 1.57
C GLN A 99 11.45 -1.77 0.44
N LEU A 100 12.06 -0.58 0.52
CA LEU A 100 11.91 0.45 -0.51
C LEU A 100 12.48 -0.03 -1.85
N VAL A 101 11.74 0.22 -2.93
CA VAL A 101 12.24 0.06 -4.30
C VAL A 101 13.24 1.17 -4.56
N ILE A 102 14.47 0.80 -4.88
CA ILE A 102 15.59 1.73 -5.10
C ILE A 102 15.75 1.92 -6.61
N ASP A 103 15.24 3.02 -7.15
CA ASP A 103 15.26 3.36 -8.58
C ASP A 103 16.41 4.31 -8.99
N GLY A 104 17.53 4.25 -8.27
CA GLY A 104 18.76 4.96 -8.67
C GLY A 104 18.84 6.45 -8.29
N GLY A 105 17.92 6.97 -7.48
CA GLY A 105 18.03 8.35 -6.95
C GLY A 105 17.17 8.65 -5.72
N ALA A 106 15.99 8.04 -5.60
CA ALA A 106 15.05 8.30 -4.50
C ALA A 106 15.61 7.88 -3.12
N GLU A 107 16.42 6.82 -3.08
CA GLU A 107 17.04 6.27 -1.86
C GLU A 107 17.78 7.33 -1.04
N ARG A 108 18.59 8.18 -1.70
CA ARG A 108 19.43 9.16 -0.99
C ARG A 108 18.58 10.24 -0.33
N VAL A 109 17.41 10.55 -0.88
CA VAL A 109 16.47 11.54 -0.35
C VAL A 109 15.66 10.93 0.79
N VAL A 110 15.13 9.72 0.62
CA VAL A 110 14.36 9.03 1.66
C VAL A 110 15.23 8.70 2.88
N ARG A 111 16.44 8.15 2.67
CA ARG A 111 17.38 7.89 3.77
C ARG A 111 17.76 9.16 4.53
N LYS A 112 17.98 10.28 3.83
CA LYS A 112 18.25 11.58 4.47
C LYS A 112 17.07 12.05 5.31
N ASN A 113 15.85 11.96 4.79
CA ASN A 113 14.66 12.36 5.52
C ASN A 113 14.42 11.49 6.76
N ILE A 114 14.53 10.16 6.63
CA ILE A 114 14.40 9.24 7.77
C ILE A 114 15.48 9.53 8.82
N ALA A 115 16.75 9.64 8.42
CA ALA A 115 17.85 9.93 9.34
C ALA A 115 17.68 11.29 10.04
N PHE A 116 17.24 12.32 9.31
CA PHE A 116 16.96 13.63 9.87
C PHE A 116 15.83 13.58 10.90
N HIS A 117 14.75 12.85 10.60
CA HIS A 117 13.63 12.71 11.53
C HIS A 117 14.05 11.95 12.80
N THR A 118 14.72 10.81 12.65
CA THR A 118 15.24 10.03 13.80
C THR A 118 16.21 10.86 14.66
N PHE A 119 17.06 11.69 14.04
CA PHE A 119 17.95 12.59 14.76
C PHE A 119 17.18 13.62 15.57
N LEU A 120 16.22 14.32 14.95
CA LEU A 120 15.39 15.31 15.63
C LEU A 120 14.65 14.71 16.83
N THR A 121 14.02 13.54 16.67
CA THR A 121 13.28 12.88 17.76
C THR A 121 14.20 12.58 18.94
N LYS A 122 15.37 11.97 18.68
CA LYS A 122 16.35 11.64 19.73
C LYS A 122 16.98 12.88 20.38
N SER A 123 17.17 13.96 19.62
CA SER A 123 17.66 15.23 20.14
C SER A 123 16.64 15.87 21.08
N ILE A 124 15.36 15.88 20.70
CA ILE A 124 14.28 16.43 21.53
C ILE A 124 14.13 15.63 22.84
N GLU A 125 14.16 14.30 22.77
CA GLU A 125 14.12 13.43 23.96
C GLU A 125 15.27 13.72 24.94
N ARG A 126 16.47 14.02 24.43
CA ARG A 126 17.63 14.42 25.25
C ARG A 126 17.54 15.81 25.86
N PHE A 127 16.73 16.70 25.30
CA PHE A 127 16.54 18.05 25.84
C PHE A 127 15.41 18.13 26.88
N LEU A 128 14.52 17.13 26.90
CA LEU A 128 13.33 17.10 27.76
C LEU A 128 13.41 16.09 28.91
N GLY A 129 14.48 15.26 28.98
CA GLY A 129 14.76 14.33 30.08
C GLY A 129 16.00 14.72 30.86
#